data_AF-A0A436QZR6-F1
#
_entry.id   AF-A0A436QZR6-F1
#
_cell.length_a   1.000
_cell.length_b   1.000
_cell.length_c   1.000
_cell.angle_alpha   90.00
_cell.angle_beta   90.00
_cell.angle_gamma   90.00
#
_symmetry.space_group_name_H-M   'P 1'
#
loop_
_entity.id
_entity.type
_entity.pdbx_description
1 polymer ?
#
loop_
_entity_poly.entity_id
_entity_poly.type
_entity_poly.pdbx_seq_one_letter_code
_entity_poly.pdbx_strand_id
1 'polypeptide(L)' 'MPAPSFKRSTRPWATSPRNPEGRPQMTASPHVVVIGAGTLGMCTALNVVEQGARVTVLEAQSIASGSSGRSVGVGGSQLT' A
#
# COMPACT_ATOMS: atom_id res chain seq x y z
N MET A 1 37.65 -12.52 8.15
CA MET A 1 36.62 -12.18 7.14
C MET A 1 35.79 -11.03 7.68
N PRO A 2 35.69 -9.85 7.02
CA PRO A 2 34.74 -8.83 7.45
C PRO A 2 33.33 -9.20 6.94
N ALA A 3 32.31 -8.90 7.76
CA ALA A 3 30.90 -9.12 7.43
C ALA A 3 30.41 -8.16 6.32
N PRO A 4 29.45 -8.55 5.48
CA PRO A 4 28.95 -7.68 4.41
C PRO A 4 28.23 -6.45 4.99
N SER A 5 28.68 -5.27 4.58
CA SER A 5 28.06 -3.98 4.90
C SER A 5 26.78 -3.80 4.07
N PHE A 6 25.62 -3.88 4.72
CA PHE A 6 24.34 -3.58 4.09
C PHE A 6 24.15 -2.06 3.97
N LYS A 7 24.25 -1.49 2.77
CA LYS A 7 23.92 -0.08 2.52
C LYS A 7 22.40 0.08 2.37
N ARG A 8 21.78 0.83 3.28
CA ARG A 8 20.36 1.17 3.24
C ARG A 8 20.05 2.13 2.10
N SER A 9 19.20 1.73 1.16
CA SER A 9 18.69 2.59 0.09
C SER A 9 17.79 3.69 0.66
N THR A 10 18.06 4.95 0.30
CA THR A 10 17.34 6.15 0.78
C THR A 10 16.11 6.50 -0.08
N ARG A 11 15.68 5.62 -0.98
CA ARG A 11 14.51 5.86 -1.85
C ARG A 11 13.55 4.67 -1.83
N PRO A 12 12.59 4.63 -0.89
CA PRO A 12 11.73 3.45 -0.70
C PRO A 12 10.78 3.15 -1.87
N TRP A 13 10.57 4.11 -2.78
CA TRP A 13 9.59 4.00 -3.88
C TRP A 13 10.22 4.01 -5.29
N ALA A 14 11.54 4.15 -5.40
CA ALA A 14 12.21 4.44 -6.67
C ALA A 14 12.65 3.19 -7.47
N THR A 15 12.27 1.97 -7.06
CA THR A 15 12.78 0.73 -7.64
C THR A 15 11.83 -0.02 -8.56
N SER A 16 10.66 0.51 -8.94
CA SER A 16 9.94 -0.09 -10.06
C SER A 16 10.66 0.32 -11.34
N PRO A 17 11.32 -0.59 -12.09
CA PRO A 17 11.75 -0.28 -13.44
C PRO A 17 10.46 0.03 -14.19
N ARG A 18 10.29 1.27 -14.63
CA ARG A 18 9.20 1.61 -15.54
C ARG A 18 9.50 0.84 -16.83
N ASN A 19 8.90 -0.34 -16.99
CA ASN A 19 9.05 -1.13 -18.20
C ASN A 19 8.41 -0.33 -19.35
N PRO A 20 9.18 0.17 -20.34
CA PRO A 20 8.61 0.86 -21.49
C PRO A 20 7.92 -0.10 -22.46
N GLU A 21 8.16 -1.41 -22.35
CA GLU A 21 7.58 -2.42 -23.21
C GLU A 21 6.37 -3.08 -22.56
N GLY A 22 5.18 -2.56 -22.87
CA GLY A 22 3.91 -3.19 -22.56
C GLY A 22 3.60 -3.25 -21.06
N ARG A 23 2.51 -2.62 -20.63
CA ARG A 23 1.93 -2.92 -19.31
C ARG A 23 1.72 -4.43 -19.26
N PRO A 24 2.34 -5.19 -18.34
CA PRO A 24 2.19 -6.63 -18.33
C PRO A 24 0.70 -6.94 -18.25
N GLN A 25 0.14 -7.57 -19.27
CA GLN A 25 -1.20 -8.12 -19.20
C GLN A 25 -1.18 -9.18 -18.11
N MET A 26 -1.71 -8.83 -16.95
CA MET A 26 -1.86 -9.77 -15.84
C MET A 26 -2.90 -10.80 -16.27
N THR A 27 -2.44 -12.03 -16.52
CA THR A 27 -3.29 -13.15 -16.95
C THR A 27 -4.09 -13.77 -15.80
N ALA A 28 -3.73 -13.44 -14.56
CA ALA A 28 -4.37 -13.91 -13.33
C ALA A 28 -4.74 -12.74 -12.41
N SER A 29 -5.72 -12.97 -11.53
CA SER A 29 -6.08 -11.99 -10.50
C SER A 29 -4.88 -11.70 -9.59
N PRO A 30 -4.46 -10.42 -9.45
CA PRO A 30 -3.33 -10.07 -8.62
C PRO A 30 -3.55 -10.45 -7.16
N HIS A 31 -2.48 -10.84 -6.47
CA HIS A 31 -2.47 -10.88 -5.01
C HIS A 31 -1.80 -9.61 -4.47
N VAL A 32 -2.54 -8.78 -3.74
CA VAL A 32 -2.05 -7.49 -3.21
C VAL A 32 -1.99 -7.53 -1.70
N VAL A 33 -0.89 -7.02 -1.14
CA VAL A 33 -0.73 -6.87 0.31
C VAL A 33 -0.76 -5.39 0.65
N VAL A 34 -1.68 -5.00 1.53
CA VAL A 34 -1.79 -3.63 2.05
C VAL A 34 -1.25 -3.60 3.48
N ILE A 35 -0.32 -2.68 3.75
CA ILE A 35 0.26 -2.50 5.09
C ILE A 35 -0.37 -1.27 5.73
N GLY A 36 -1.05 -1.48 6.85
CA GLY A 36 -1.83 -0.49 7.61
C GLY A 36 -3.33 -0.61 7.34
N ALA A 37 -4.12 -0.87 8.39
CA ALA A 37 -5.59 -0.93 8.35
C ALA A 37 -6.23 0.38 8.85
N GLY A 38 -5.69 1.52 8.43
CA GLY A 38 -6.32 2.83 8.58
C GLY A 38 -7.29 3.13 7.43
N THR A 39 -7.89 4.34 7.43
CA THR A 39 -8.88 4.75 6.40
C THR A 39 -8.34 4.57 4.99
N LEU A 40 -7.14 5.09 4.69
CA LEU A 40 -6.54 4.98 3.36
C LEU A 40 -6.20 3.53 2.99
N GLY A 41 -5.70 2.74 3.95
CA GLY A 41 -5.37 1.33 3.73
C GLY A 41 -6.60 0.51 3.37
N MET A 42 -7.70 0.71 4.11
CA MET A 42 -8.98 0.04 3.82
C MET A 42 -9.60 0.52 2.51
N CYS A 43 -9.58 1.83 2.21
CA CYS A 43 -10.04 2.34 0.91
C CYS A 43 -9.23 1.75 -0.25
N THR A 44 -7.91 1.63 -0.08
CA THR A 44 -7.04 1.00 -1.08
C THR A 44 -7.36 -0.48 -1.24
N ALA A 45 -7.53 -1.21 -0.14
CA ALA A 45 -7.89 -2.62 -0.16
C ALA A 45 -9.23 -2.85 -0.87
N LEU A 46 -10.26 -2.03 -0.56
CA LEU A 46 -11.57 -2.11 -1.19
C LEU A 46 -11.49 -1.89 -2.70
N ASN A 47 -10.86 -0.79 -3.13
CA ASN A 47 -10.73 -0.46 -4.55
C ASN A 47 -10.01 -1.57 -5.33
N VAL A 48 -9.01 -2.20 -4.72
CA VAL A 48 -8.23 -3.27 -5.35
C VAL A 48 -9.00 -4.60 -5.37
N VAL A 49 -9.80 -4.90 -4.33
CA VAL A 49 -10.74 -6.04 -4.34
C VAL A 49 -11.80 -5.88 -5.41
N GLU A 50 -12.37 -4.69 -5.59
CA GLU A 50 -13.37 -4.39 -6.63
C GLU A 50 -12.83 -4.60 -8.05
N GLN A 51 -11.51 -4.44 -8.24
CA GLN A 51 -10.81 -4.74 -9.48
C GLN A 51 -10.50 -6.24 -9.67
N GLY A 52 -11.01 -7.11 -8.79
CA GLY A 52 -10.88 -8.57 -8.88
C GLY A 52 -9.57 -9.11 -8.31
N ALA A 53 -8.82 -8.32 -7.54
CA ALA A 53 -7.61 -8.79 -6.88
C ALA A 53 -7.93 -9.50 -5.55
N ARG A 54 -7.09 -10.48 -5.19
CA ARG A 54 -7.08 -11.05 -3.85
C ARG A 54 -6.23 -10.16 -2.95
N VAL A 55 -6.79 -9.67 -1.84
CA VAL A 55 -6.11 -8.70 -0.96
C VAL A 55 -5.87 -9.28 0.44
N THR A 56 -4.67 -9.05 0.98
CA THR A 56 -4.33 -9.28 2.38
C THR A 56 -3.96 -7.95 3.03
N VAL A 57 -4.60 -7.62 4.17
CA VAL A 57 -4.27 -6.40 4.93
C VAL A 57 -3.52 -6.79 6.19
N LEU A 58 -2.38 -6.14 6.45
CA LEU A 58 -1.57 -6.34 7.64
C LEU A 58 -1.58 -5.08 8.50
N GLU A 59 -1.97 -5.20 9.75
CA GLU A 59 -1.96 -4.13 10.75
C GLU A 59 -1.14 -4.57 11.97
N ALA A 60 -0.34 -3.67 12.51
CA ALA A 60 0.55 -3.96 13.63
C ALA A 60 -0.22 -4.07 14.96
N GLN A 61 -1.34 -3.35 15.08
CA GLN A 61 -2.22 -3.39 16.25
C GLN A 61 -3.65 -3.79 15.85
N SER A 62 -4.64 -2.99 16.24
CA SER A 62 -6.03 -3.15 15.84
C SER A 62 -6.35 -2.27 14.63
N ILE A 63 -7.39 -2.66 13.88
CA ILE A 63 -7.94 -1.84 12.79
C ILE A 63 -8.22 -0.42 13.30
N ALA A 64 -7.85 0.58 12.50
CA ALA A 64 -7.98 2.00 12.82
C ALA A 64 -7.27 2.48 14.10
N SER A 65 -6.35 1.72 14.69
CA SER A 65 -5.65 2.11 15.94
C SER A 65 -4.73 3.35 15.83
N GLY A 66 -4.37 3.74 14.60
CA GLY A 66 -3.56 4.92 14.29
C GLY A 66 -4.33 6.25 14.28
N SER A 67 -3.94 7.18 13.41
CA SER A 67 -4.61 8.48 13.28
C SER A 67 -6.08 8.34 12.94
N SER A 68 -6.46 7.43 12.04
CA SER A 68 -7.84 7.24 11.59
C SER A 68 -8.87 6.95 12.68
N GLY A 69 -8.53 6.19 13.74
CA GLY A 69 -9.47 5.93 14.86
C GLY A 69 -9.36 6.92 16.02
N ARG A 70 -8.35 7.81 16.00
CA ARG A 70 -8.20 8.93 16.93
C ARG A 70 -8.59 10.28 16.32
N SER A 71 -8.83 10.33 15.01
CA SER A 71 -9.33 11.49 14.30
C SER A 71 -10.79 11.75 14.69
N VAL A 72 -11.13 13.02 14.92
CA VAL A 72 -12.50 13.49 15.21
C VAL A 72 -13.49 13.36 14.02
N GLY A 73 -13.12 12.64 12.96
CA GLY A 73 -13.94 12.47 11.75
C GLY A 73 -14.03 13.71 10.85
N VAL A 74 -13.22 14.76 11.07
CA VAL A 74 -13.20 15.95 10.22
C VAL A 74 -12.46 15.63 8.91
N GLY A 75 -13.22 15.49 7.83
CA GLY A 75 -12.71 15.46 6.45
C GLY A 75 -13.05 16.78 5.76
N GLY A 76 -12.03 17.55 5.34
CA GLY A 76 -12.23 18.72 4.50
C GLY A 76 -12.19 18.32 3.02
N SER A 77 -13.22 18.66 2.25
CA SER A 77 -13.09 18.69 0.79
C SER A 77 -12.50 20.03 0.38
N GLN A 78 -11.22 20.04 -0.01
CA GLN A 78 -10.68 21.17 -0.78
C GLN A 78 -11.27 21.09 -2.18
N LEU A 79 -12.40 21.78 -2.37
CA LEU A 79 -12.97 22.04 -3.69
C LEU A 79 -12.21 23.23 -4.27
N THR A 80 -11.27 22.95 -5.17
CA THR A 80 -10.65 23.93 -6.06
C THR A 80 -11.17 23.76 -7.46
#